data_AF-A0A387FNZ8-F1
#
_entry.id   AF-A0A387FNZ8-F1
#
_cell.length_a   1.000
_cell.length_b   1.000
_cell.length_c   1.000
_cell.angle_alpha   90.00
_cell.angle_beta   90.00
_cell.angle_gamma   90.00
#
_symmetry.space_group_name_H-M   'P 1'
#
loop_
_entity.id
_entity.type
_entity.pdbx_description
1 polymer ?
#
loop_
_entity_poly.entity_id
_entity_poly.type
_entity_poly.pdbx_seq_one_letter_code
_entity_poly.pdbx_strand_id
1 'polypeptide(L)'
;MVQFDDLLKSALMLNDEIKDGNLEPARTQLASEIGRLNQEFDLDALLPGGGGELGMAAKRRDVSKFYDLFIERVRANLCAKNGEFTKLIRQGIQSSVGATLTALVLALHLPGAVLTLLVPMAVLICHSGLEAFCALPTAKM
;
A
#
# COMPACT_ATOMS: atom_id res chain seq x y z
N MET A 1 10.32 -5.60 -15.63
CA MET A 1 9.23 -4.61 -15.72
C MET A 1 8.00 -5.28 -15.15
N VAL A 2 7.43 -4.75 -14.06
CA VAL A 2 6.25 -5.35 -13.42
C VAL A 2 5.03 -5.02 -14.28
N GLN A 3 4.30 -6.02 -14.76
CA GLN A 3 3.07 -5.80 -15.53
C GLN A 3 1.87 -5.72 -14.58
N PHE A 4 0.87 -4.91 -14.95
CA PHE A 4 -0.34 -4.76 -14.13
C PHE A 4 -1.08 -6.09 -13.96
N ASP A 5 -1.11 -6.94 -14.98
CA ASP A 5 -1.73 -8.27 -14.93
C ASP A 5 -1.05 -9.19 -13.91
N ASP A 6 0.27 -9.09 -13.75
CA ASP A 6 1.02 -9.83 -12.73
C ASP A 6 0.60 -9.39 -11.33
N LEU A 7 0.49 -8.08 -11.10
CA LEU A 7 0.03 -7.52 -9.82
C LEU A 7 -1.40 -7.96 -9.50
N LEU A 8 -2.28 -7.92 -10.50
CA LEU A 8 -3.67 -8.36 -10.34
C LEU A 8 -3.74 -9.84 -9.99
N LYS A 9 -3.00 -10.69 -10.71
CA LYS A 9 -2.94 -12.13 -10.42
C LYS A 9 -2.40 -12.40 -9.03
N SER A 10 -1.32 -11.73 -8.62
CA SER A 10 -0.77 -11.84 -7.27
C SER A 10 -1.78 -11.41 -6.20
N ALA A 11 -2.55 -10.35 -6.45
CA ALA A 11 -3.56 -9.87 -5.51
C ALA A 11 -4.74 -10.84 -5.36
N LEU A 12 -5.17 -11.47 -6.45
CA LEU A 12 -6.20 -12.52 -6.42
C LEU A 12 -5.70 -13.75 -5.65
N MET A 13 -4.47 -14.21 -5.93
CA MET A 13 -3.88 -15.34 -5.21
C MET A 13 -3.75 -15.07 -3.71
N LEU A 14 -3.23 -13.90 -3.32
CA LEU A 14 -3.12 -13.51 -1.92
C LEU A 14 -4.50 -13.37 -1.26
N ASN A 15 -5.50 -12.89 -1.99
CA ASN A 15 -6.87 -12.81 -1.49
C ASN A 15 -7.46 -14.20 -1.19
N ASP A 16 -7.17 -15.20 -2.01
CA ASP A 16 -7.64 -16.58 -1.81
C ASP A 16 -6.95 -17.26 -0.61
N GLU A 17 -5.77 -16.79 -0.21
CA GLU A 17 -5.07 -17.24 1.00
C GLU A 17 -5.71 -16.71 2.29
N ILE A 18 -6.49 -15.62 2.21
CA ILE A 18 -7.20 -15.08 3.37
C ILE A 18 -8.43 -15.93 3.67
N LYS A 19 -8.40 -16.58 4.83
CA LYS A 19 -9.51 -17.38 5.37
C LYS A 19 -9.97 -16.81 6.69
N ASP A 20 -11.28 -16.81 6.91
CA ASP A 20 -11.92 -16.40 8.17
C ASP A 20 -11.49 -15.00 8.68
N GLY A 21 -11.17 -14.08 7.76
CA GLY A 21 -10.70 -12.73 8.08
C GLY A 21 -9.26 -12.65 8.62
N ASN A 22 -8.48 -13.73 8.54
CA ASN A 22 -7.08 -13.73 8.91
C ASN A 22 -6.24 -12.93 7.89
N LEU A 23 -5.83 -11.72 8.28
CA LEU A 23 -5.05 -10.81 7.43
C LEU A 23 -3.53 -11.03 7.51
N GLU A 24 -3.05 -11.99 8.32
CA GLU A 24 -1.61 -12.25 8.49
C GLU A 24 -0.86 -12.57 7.19
N PRO A 25 -1.42 -13.32 6.22
CA PRO A 25 -0.73 -13.55 4.93
C PRO A 25 -0.40 -12.23 4.22
N ALA A 26 -1.35 -11.30 4.17
CA ALA A 26 -1.14 -10.00 3.54
C ALA A 26 -0.14 -9.12 4.31
N ARG A 27 -0.18 -9.15 5.65
CA ARG A 27 0.81 -8.42 6.48
C ARG A 27 2.23 -8.97 6.29
N THR A 28 2.36 -10.29 6.25
CA THR A 28 3.64 -10.99 6.06
C THR A 28 4.21 -10.69 4.69
N GLN A 29 3.39 -10.75 3.64
CA GLN A 29 3.84 -10.43 2.28
C GLN A 29 4.26 -8.96 2.16
N LEU A 30 3.53 -8.04 2.79
CA LEU A 30 3.90 -6.63 2.82
C LEU A 30 5.25 -6.40 3.49
N ALA A 31 5.50 -7.02 4.64
CA ALA A 31 6.79 -6.94 5.32
C ALA A 31 7.93 -7.53 4.48
N SER A 32 7.68 -8.68 3.82
CA SER A 32 8.65 -9.33 2.93
C SER A 32 9.02 -8.45 1.73
N GLU A 33 8.04 -7.84 1.06
CA GLU A 33 8.28 -6.96 -0.09
C GLU A 33 9.06 -5.71 0.30
N ILE A 34 8.78 -5.12 1.46
CA ILE A 34 9.57 -3.97 1.95
C ILE A 34 11.00 -4.41 2.27
N GLY A 35 11.18 -5.58 2.89
CA GLY A 35 12.49 -6.17 3.14
C GLY A 35 13.28 -6.38 1.85
N ARG A 36 12.64 -6.89 0.80
CA ARG A 36 13.24 -7.05 -0.54
C ARG A 36 13.61 -5.72 -1.16
N LEU A 37 12.72 -4.72 -1.12
CA LEU A 37 12.99 -3.38 -1.65
C LEU A 37 14.17 -2.70 -0.93
N ASN A 38 14.31 -2.90 0.38
CA ASN A 38 15.43 -2.37 1.15
C ASN A 38 16.79 -2.98 0.75
N GLN A 39 16.79 -4.21 0.21
CA GLN A 39 18.00 -4.87 -0.28
C GLN A 39 18.36 -4.42 -1.72
N GLU A 40 17.34 -4.15 -2.54
CA GLU A 40 17.51 -3.86 -3.96
C GLU A 40 17.66 -2.36 -4.28
N PHE A 41 17.08 -1.49 -3.46
CA PHE A 41 16.98 -0.06 -3.73
C PHE A 41 17.23 0.78 -2.48
N ASP A 42 17.67 2.02 -2.68
CA ASP A 42 17.60 3.02 -1.64
C ASP A 42 16.14 3.41 -1.42
N LEU A 43 15.58 3.02 -0.27
CA LEU A 43 14.19 3.30 0.12
C LEU A 43 13.87 4.80 0.06
N ASP A 44 14.86 5.66 0.27
CA ASP A 44 14.73 7.12 0.12
C ASP A 44 14.32 7.54 -1.29
N ALA A 45 14.84 6.85 -2.31
CA ALA A 45 14.59 7.15 -3.72
C ALA A 45 13.22 6.64 -4.19
N LEU A 46 12.59 5.74 -3.43
CA LEU A 46 11.33 5.10 -3.80
C LEU A 46 10.08 5.91 -3.43
N LEU A 47 10.22 6.93 -2.57
CA LEU A 47 9.13 7.81 -2.11
C LEU A 47 9.36 9.27 -2.57
N PRO A 48 9.07 9.62 -3.83
CA PRO A 48 9.25 10.99 -4.32
C PRO A 48 8.27 11.96 -3.63
N GLY A 49 8.80 13.03 -3.04
CA GLY A 49 8.02 14.17 -2.53
C GLY A 49 7.63 14.13 -1.05
N GLY A 50 8.27 13.31 -0.21
CA GLY A 50 8.27 13.54 1.23
C GLY A 50 9.26 14.66 1.55
N GLY A 51 8.77 15.85 1.90
CA GLY A 51 9.49 17.13 2.05
C GLY A 51 10.98 17.03 2.40
N GLY A 52 11.79 17.74 1.62
CA GLY A 52 13.21 17.85 1.83
C GLY A 52 13.52 18.57 3.14
N GLU A 53 13.97 17.83 4.15
CA GLU A 53 14.74 18.37 5.25
C GLU A 53 15.88 17.38 5.54
N LEU A 54 17.10 17.92 5.57
CA LEU A 54 18.33 17.23 5.96
C LEU A 54 18.15 16.68 7.38
N GLY A 55 17.70 15.42 7.48
CA GLY A 55 17.31 14.76 8.73
C GLY A 55 16.34 13.59 8.54
N MET A 56 15.54 13.58 7.46
CA MET A 56 14.61 12.48 7.14
C MET A 56 15.25 11.28 6.42
N ALA A 57 16.38 11.47 5.73
CA ALA A 57 17.10 10.39 5.03
C ALA A 57 17.59 9.29 5.99
N ALA A 58 18.01 9.65 7.22
CA ALA A 58 18.41 8.67 8.23
C ALA A 58 17.24 7.85 8.78
N LYS A 59 16.00 8.38 8.71
CA LYS A 59 14.79 7.66 9.14
C LYS A 59 14.27 6.69 8.08
N ARG A 60 14.56 6.91 6.80
CA ARG A 60 14.00 6.10 5.69
C ARG A 60 14.80 4.84 5.36
N ARG A 61 15.97 4.65 5.98
CA ARG A 61 16.75 3.39 5.97
C ARG A 61 16.21 2.32 6.91
N ASP A 62 15.23 2.67 7.73
CA ASP A 62 14.56 1.78 8.67
C ASP A 62 13.25 1.29 8.05
N VAL A 63 13.13 -0.03 7.88
CA VAL A 63 11.97 -0.72 7.27
C VAL A 63 10.66 -0.29 7.93
N SER A 64 10.64 -0.14 9.27
CA SER A 64 9.43 0.26 10.00
C SER A 64 9.02 1.69 9.65
N LYS A 65 9.98 2.61 9.59
CA LYS A 65 9.72 4.02 9.25
C LYS A 65 9.38 4.23 7.78
N PHE A 66 9.95 3.43 6.87
CA PHE A 66 9.54 3.45 5.46
C PHE A 66 8.07 3.03 5.32
N TYR A 67 7.67 1.97 6.03
CA TYR A 67 6.29 1.53 6.05
C TYR A 67 5.34 2.62 6.56
N ASP A 68 5.69 3.26 7.68
CA ASP A 68 4.90 4.36 8.25
C ASP A 68 4.71 5.50 7.22
N LEU A 69 5.80 5.94 6.59
CA LEU A 69 5.75 7.01 5.57
C LEU A 69 4.98 6.59 4.32
N PHE A 70 5.10 5.34 3.89
CA PHE A 70 4.37 4.79 2.76
C PHE A 70 2.88 4.74 3.06
N ILE A 71 2.47 4.20 4.21
CA ILE A 71 1.08 4.17 4.67
C ILE A 71 0.53 5.57 4.85
N GLU A 72 1.28 6.50 5.44
CA GLU A 72 0.88 7.89 5.56
C GLU A 72 0.59 8.51 4.19
N ARG A 73 1.46 8.29 3.21
CA ARG A 73 1.24 8.80 1.85
C ARG A 73 0.04 8.15 1.18
N VAL A 74 -0.13 6.84 1.34
CA VAL A 74 -1.30 6.12 0.85
C VAL A 74 -2.54 6.75 1.48
N ARG A 75 -2.61 6.85 2.80
CA ARG A 75 -3.75 7.45 3.51
C ARG A 75 -4.01 8.91 3.16
N ALA A 76 -2.98 9.73 2.98
CA ALA A 76 -3.15 11.12 2.56
C ALA A 76 -3.89 11.24 1.23
N ASN A 77 -3.69 10.29 0.31
CA ASN A 77 -4.40 10.22 -0.97
C ASN A 77 -5.76 9.52 -0.85
N LEU A 78 -5.84 8.40 -0.12
CA LEU A 78 -7.05 7.57 -0.05
C LEU A 78 -8.12 8.09 0.91
N CYS A 79 -7.71 8.71 2.02
CA CYS A 79 -8.57 9.10 3.14
C CYS A 79 -8.94 10.58 3.15
N ALA A 80 -8.56 11.33 2.12
CA ALA A 80 -9.01 12.70 1.95
C ALA A 80 -10.55 12.72 1.89
N LYS A 81 -11.19 13.62 2.65
CA LYS A 81 -12.65 13.64 2.92
C LYS A 81 -13.55 13.63 1.67
N ASN A 82 -13.00 13.92 0.49
CA ASN A 82 -13.65 13.85 -0.83
C ASN A 82 -12.70 13.36 -1.94
N GLY A 83 -11.69 12.55 -1.58
CA GLY A 83 -10.70 12.05 -2.53
C GLY A 83 -11.34 11.21 -3.63
N GLU A 84 -10.74 11.21 -4.82
CA GLU A 84 -11.20 10.43 -5.97
C GLU A 84 -11.32 8.93 -5.61
N PHE A 85 -10.36 8.43 -4.83
CA PHE A 85 -10.40 7.07 -4.29
C PHE A 85 -11.60 6.81 -3.37
N THR A 86 -11.88 7.72 -2.43
CA THR A 86 -13.05 7.60 -1.54
C THR A 86 -14.36 7.60 -2.35
N LYS A 87 -14.44 8.35 -3.46
CA LYS A 87 -15.60 8.34 -4.36
C LYS A 87 -15.74 7.00 -5.06
N LEU A 88 -14.66 6.49 -5.66
CA LEU A 88 -14.63 5.19 -6.35
C LEU A 88 -15.06 4.06 -5.39
N ILE A 89 -14.46 4.02 -4.21
CA ILE A 89 -14.73 3.03 -3.17
C ILE A 89 -16.17 3.15 -2.63
N ARG A 90 -16.70 4.36 -2.41
CA ARG A 90 -18.12 4.57 -2.01
C ARG A 90 -19.12 4.18 -3.10
N GLN A 91 -18.70 4.16 -4.37
CA GLN A 91 -19.53 3.68 -5.49
C GLN A 91 -19.56 2.14 -5.61
N GLY A 92 -18.99 1.40 -4.67
CA GLY A 92 -19.08 -0.07 -4.60
C GLY A 92 -17.85 -0.83 -5.11
N ILE A 93 -16.75 -0.12 -5.41
CA ILE A 93 -15.49 -0.70 -5.91
C ILE A 93 -14.76 -1.56 -4.86
N GLN A 94 -15.04 -1.37 -3.56
CA GLN A 94 -14.44 -2.19 -2.48
C GLN A 94 -14.95 -3.64 -2.44
N SER A 95 -15.81 -4.05 -3.38
CA SER A 95 -16.23 -5.45 -3.55
C SER A 95 -15.18 -6.34 -4.22
N SER A 96 -14.11 -5.77 -4.78
CA SER A 96 -13.07 -6.51 -5.49
C SER A 96 -11.67 -5.99 -5.17
N VAL A 97 -10.78 -6.92 -4.82
CA VAL A 97 -9.34 -6.65 -4.64
C VAL A 97 -8.73 -6.04 -5.91
N GLY A 98 -9.11 -6.53 -7.09
CA GLY A 98 -8.61 -6.01 -8.35
C GLY A 98 -8.99 -4.55 -8.57
N ALA A 99 -10.25 -4.21 -8.27
CA ALA A 99 -10.73 -2.84 -8.42
C ALA A 99 -10.08 -1.88 -7.39
N THR A 100 -9.84 -2.37 -6.17
CA THR A 100 -9.06 -1.66 -5.14
C THR A 100 -7.62 -1.44 -5.60
N LEU A 101 -6.96 -2.46 -6.15
CA LEU A 101 -5.60 -2.37 -6.68
C LEU A 101 -5.48 -1.36 -7.83
N THR A 102 -6.37 -1.42 -8.81
CA THR A 102 -6.41 -0.45 -9.93
C THR A 102 -6.49 0.98 -9.41
N ALA A 103 -7.38 1.21 -8.43
CA ALA A 103 -7.57 2.53 -7.86
C ALA A 103 -6.33 3.01 -7.08
N LEU A 104 -5.59 2.11 -6.40
CA LEU A 104 -4.31 2.45 -5.76
C LEU A 104 -3.24 2.85 -6.78
N VAL A 105 -3.11 2.08 -7.86
CA VAL A 105 -2.13 2.34 -8.93
C VAL A 105 -2.38 3.71 -9.57
N LEU A 106 -3.64 4.01 -9.89
CA LEU A 106 -4.02 5.29 -10.52
C LEU A 106 -3.87 6.49 -9.57
N ALA A 107 -4.18 6.31 -8.28
CA ALA A 107 -4.13 7.43 -7.33
C ALA A 107 -2.71 7.80 -6.92
N LEU A 108 -1.84 6.82 -6.66
CA LEU A 108 -0.59 7.05 -5.94
C LEU A 108 0.60 7.47 -6.82
N HIS A 109 0.50 7.31 -8.15
CA HIS A 109 1.54 7.70 -9.11
C HIS A 109 2.96 7.25 -8.70
N LEU A 110 3.06 6.02 -8.21
CA LEU A 110 4.29 5.50 -7.62
C LEU A 110 5.27 4.98 -8.68
N PRO A 111 6.58 4.96 -8.38
CA PRO A 111 7.57 4.27 -9.21
C PRO A 111 7.22 2.78 -9.38
N GLY A 112 7.54 2.22 -10.55
CA GLY A 112 7.27 0.82 -10.87
C GLY A 112 7.79 -0.20 -9.84
N ALA A 113 8.91 0.12 -9.19
CA ALA A 113 9.55 -0.74 -8.19
C ALA A 113 8.68 -0.96 -6.94
N VAL A 114 7.90 0.03 -6.50
CA VAL A 114 7.05 -0.07 -5.29
C VAL A 114 5.63 -0.53 -5.58
N LEU A 115 5.27 -0.77 -6.85
CA LEU A 115 3.92 -1.22 -7.20
C LEU A 115 3.58 -2.58 -6.57
N THR A 116 4.57 -3.43 -6.29
CA THR A 116 4.33 -4.72 -5.62
C THR A 116 3.80 -4.55 -4.20
N LEU A 117 4.09 -3.44 -3.52
CA LEU A 117 3.53 -3.12 -2.20
C LEU A 117 2.03 -2.86 -2.25
N LEU A 118 1.50 -2.47 -3.41
CA LEU A 118 0.07 -2.21 -3.57
C LEU A 118 -0.76 -3.49 -3.52
N VAL A 119 -0.17 -4.65 -3.84
CA VAL A 119 -0.86 -5.95 -3.84
C VAL A 119 -1.38 -6.32 -2.45
N PRO A 120 -0.51 -6.48 -1.41
CA PRO A 120 -0.99 -6.79 -0.07
C PRO A 120 -1.83 -5.66 0.52
N MET A 121 -1.58 -4.40 0.16
CA MET A 121 -2.44 -3.29 0.60
C MET A 121 -3.85 -3.36 0.03
N ALA A 122 -4.01 -3.70 -1.25
CA ALA A 122 -5.32 -3.84 -1.87
C ALA A 122 -6.14 -4.92 -1.17
N VAL A 123 -5.50 -6.04 -0.82
CA VAL A 123 -6.13 -7.13 -0.06
C VAL A 123 -6.49 -6.66 1.35
N LEU A 124 -5.58 -6.00 2.06
CA LEU A 124 -5.86 -5.45 3.40
C LEU A 124 -7.05 -4.49 3.38
N ILE A 125 -7.09 -3.55 2.44
CA ILE A 125 -8.18 -2.56 2.31
C ILE A 125 -9.49 -3.26 1.95
N CYS A 126 -9.46 -4.24 1.04
CA CYS A 126 -10.66 -4.96 0.60
C CYS A 126 -11.31 -5.75 1.76
N HIS A 127 -10.51 -6.37 2.63
CA HIS A 127 -11.03 -7.16 3.76
C HIS A 127 -11.31 -6.34 5.02
N SER A 128 -10.49 -5.32 5.32
CA SER A 128 -10.71 -4.47 6.51
C SER A 128 -11.72 -3.34 6.27
N GLY A 129 -11.94 -2.97 5.02
CA GLY A 129 -12.72 -1.80 4.63
C GLY A 129 -11.89 -0.51 4.67
N LEU A 130 -12.21 0.43 3.76
CA LEU A 130 -11.49 1.69 3.67
C LEU A 130 -11.58 2.52 4.95
N GLU A 131 -12.72 2.49 5.64
CA GLU A 131 -12.91 3.25 6.88
C GLU A 131 -11.97 2.78 7.99
N ALA A 132 -11.81 1.46 8.16
CA ALA A 132 -10.87 0.89 9.11
C ALA A 132 -9.42 1.24 8.74
N PHE A 133 -9.06 1.14 7.46
CA PHE A 133 -7.75 1.53 6.96
C PHE A 133 -7.46 3.02 7.21
N CYS A 134 -8.46 3.89 7.03
CA CYS A 134 -8.35 5.32 7.27
C CYS A 134 -8.38 5.70 8.76
N ALA A 135 -8.97 4.87 9.62
CA ALA A 135 -9.08 5.10 11.06
C ALA A 135 -7.88 4.58 11.87
N LEU A 136 -7.04 3.70 11.30
CA LEU A 136 -5.82 3.22 11.96
C LEU A 136 -4.97 4.41 12.42
N PRO A 137 -4.64 4.58 13.70
CA PRO A 137 -3.61 5.54 14.08
C PRO A 137 -2.29 5.13 13.40
N THR A 138 -1.46 6.08 12.99
CA THR A 138 -0.06 5.80 12.61
C THR A 138 0.67 5.28 13.85
N ALA A 139 0.51 3.99 14.12
CA ALA A 139 1.04 3.33 15.30
C ALA A 139 2.37 2.68 14.93
N LYS A 140 3.43 3.15 15.61
CA LYS A 140 4.79 2.62 15.60
C LYS A 140 4.78 1.08 15.52
N MET A 141 5.23 0.51 14.41
CA MET A 141 5.64 -0.90 14.31
C MET A 141 7.01 -1.10 14.95
#